data_AF-A0A7X8Y7X3-F1
#
_entry.id   AF-A0A7X8Y7X3-F1
#
_cell.length_a   1.000
_cell.length_b   1.000
_cell.length_c   1.000
_cell.angle_alpha   90.00
_cell.angle_beta   90.00
_cell.angle_gamma   90.00
#
_symmetry.space_group_name_H-M   'P 1'
#
loop_
_entity.id
_entity.type
_entity.pdbx_description
1 polymer ?
#
loop_
_entity_poly.entity_id
_entity_poly.type
_entity_poly.pdbx_seq_one_letter_code
_entity_poly.pdbx_strand_id
1 'polypeptide(L)' 'MVFQLDQEEKEGDLYFHHFEPNPRLAQVIVGAESAVSRQQVADAIGALVNVESFKARLAFKSFTVRKNDLPRRWK' A
#
# COMPACT_ATOMS: atom_id res chain seq x y z
N MET A 1 8.73 -0.09 -14.57
CA MET A 1 9.87 0.72 -14.12
C MET A 1 11.11 -0.12 -14.32
N VAL A 2 12.13 0.41 -14.99
CA VAL A 2 13.42 -0.27 -15.20
C VAL A 2 14.45 0.59 -14.48
N PHE A 3 15.25 -0.02 -13.61
CA PHE A 3 16.31 0.65 -12.87
C PHE A 3 17.67 0.29 -13.46
N GLN A 4 18.53 1.28 -13.66
CA GLN A 4 19.92 1.04 -14.07
C GLN A 4 20.81 1.12 -12.84
N LEU A 5 21.49 0.03 -12.50
CA LEU A 5 22.26 -0.09 -11.25
C LEU A 5 23.41 0.93 -11.13
N ASP A 6 23.95 1.39 -12.26
CA ASP A 6 24.99 2.43 -12.31
C ASP A 6 24.47 3.84 -11.99
N GLN A 7 23.15 4.02 -11.90
CA GLN A 7 22.48 5.25 -11.50
C GLN A 7 21.98 5.24 -10.05
N GLU A 8 22.20 4.14 -9.31
CA GLU A 8 21.73 3.95 -7.94
C GLU A 8 22.84 4.14 -6.90
N GLU A 9 22.46 4.40 -5.65
CA GLU A 9 23.40 4.51 -4.54
C GLU A 9 23.96 3.12 -4.19
N LYS A 10 25.29 3.00 -4.16
CA LYS A 10 25.96 1.74 -3.81
C LYS A 10 26.46 1.78 -2.37
N GLU A 11 26.02 0.81 -1.56
CA GLU A 11 26.51 0.58 -0.20
C GLU A 11 26.98 -0.88 -0.06
N GLY A 12 28.30 -1.09 0.00
CA GLY A 12 28.89 -2.42 -0.05
C GLY A 12 28.63 -3.11 -1.40
N ASP A 13 27.98 -4.28 -1.37
CA ASP A 13 27.59 -5.04 -2.56
C ASP A 13 26.10 -4.83 -2.95
N LEU A 14 25.43 -3.88 -2.29
CA LEU A 14 24.01 -3.58 -2.49
C LEU A 14 23.82 -2.25 -3.21
N TYR A 15 22.73 -2.15 -3.97
CA TYR A 15 22.29 -0.95 -4.68
C TYR A 15 20.94 -0.51 -4.15
N PHE A 16 20.82 0.77 -3.83
CA PHE A 16 19.63 1.38 -3.24
C PHE A 16 19.10 2.48 -4.15
N HIS A 17 17.82 2.37 -4.49
CA HIS A 17 17.12 3.43 -5.19
C HIS A 17 16.67 4.50 -4.21
N HIS A 18 17.03 5.75 -4.48
CA HIS A 18 16.54 6.86 -3.69
C HIS A 18 15.03 6.98 -3.83
N PHE A 19 14.35 7.22 -2.72
CA PHE A 19 12.95 7.61 -2.78
C PHE A 19 12.82 8.92 -3.57
N GLU A 20 11.76 9.02 -4.37
CA GLU A 20 11.40 10.30 -4.96
C GLU A 20 11.26 11.35 -3.85
N PRO A 21 11.69 12.60 -4.08
CA PRO A 21 11.67 13.65 -3.06
C PRO A 21 10.26 13.94 -2.53
N ASN A 22 9.24 13.62 -3.32
CA ASN A 22 7.83 13.76 -2.97
C ASN A 22 7.12 12.40 -3.09
N PRO A 23 7.18 11.54 -2.06
CA PRO A 23 6.52 10.25 -2.09
C PRO A 23 5.00 10.45 -2.21
N ARG A 24 4.39 9.76 -3.18
CA ARG A 24 2.94 9.73 -3.34
C ARG A 24 2.32 8.58 -2.56
N LEU A 25 1.21 8.84 -1.88
CA LEU A 25 0.43 7.78 -1.24
C LEU A 25 -0.24 6.94 -2.33
N ALA A 26 0.28 5.74 -2.59
CA ALA A 26 -0.27 4.86 -3.61
C ALA A 26 -1.44 4.00 -3.10
N GLN A 27 -1.36 3.53 -1.84
CA GLN A 27 -2.30 2.56 -1.31
C GLN A 27 -2.43 2.63 0.22
N VAL A 28 -3.65 2.38 0.71
CA VAL A 28 -3.98 2.23 2.14
C VAL A 28 -4.53 0.82 2.37
N ILE A 29 -3.84 0.04 3.19
CA ILE A 29 -4.26 -1.30 3.59
C ILE A 29 -4.73 -1.26 5.04
N VAL A 30 -6.02 -1.47 5.26
CA VAL A 30 -6.60 -1.50 6.62
C VAL A 30 -6.45 -2.90 7.19
N GLY A 31 -5.85 -3.02 8.39
CA GLY A 31 -5.69 -4.30 9.07
C GLY A 31 -7.03 -5.01 9.31
N ALA A 32 -7.01 -6.35 9.32
CA ALA A 32 -8.23 -7.16 9.43
C ALA A 32 -9.03 -6.88 10.72
N GLU A 33 -8.34 -6.75 11.85
CA GLU A 33 -8.92 -6.44 13.16
C GLU A 33 -9.09 -4.94 13.42
N SER A 34 -8.75 -4.08 12.45
CA SER A 34 -8.92 -2.64 12.62
C SER A 34 -10.39 -2.24 12.58
N ALA A 35 -10.81 -1.40 13.53
CA ALA A 35 -12.15 -0.83 13.59
C ALA A 35 -12.36 0.32 12.58
N VAL A 36 -11.32 0.73 11.86
CA VAL A 36 -11.39 1.84 10.90
C VAL A 36 -12.36 1.50 9.75
N SER A 37 -13.34 2.38 9.56
CA SER A 37 -14.33 2.30 8.48
C SER A 37 -13.76 2.81 7.15
N ARG A 38 -14.39 2.43 6.04
CA ARG A 38 -13.99 2.94 4.72
C ARG A 38 -14.14 4.45 4.60
N GLN A 39 -15.17 5.03 5.24
CA GLN A 39 -15.40 6.48 5.22
C GLN A 39 -14.29 7.23 5.94
N GLN A 40 -13.87 6.77 7.13
CA GLN A 40 -12.75 7.36 7.87
C GLN A 40 -11.45 7.35 7.05
N VAL A 41 -11.21 6.29 6.27
CA VAL A 41 -10.07 6.24 5.34
C VAL A 41 -10.24 7.25 4.21
N ALA A 42 -11.42 7.33 3.59
CA ALA A 42 -11.69 8.28 2.52
C ALA A 42 -11.52 9.74 3.00
N ASP A 43 -12.05 10.06 4.18
CA ASP A 43 -11.94 11.39 4.78
C ASP A 43 -10.47 11.74 5.09
N ALA A 44 -9.68 10.78 5.58
CA ALA A 44 -8.26 10.97 5.86
C ALA A 44 -7.40 11.09 4.58
N ILE A 45 -7.75 10.39 3.51
CA ILE A 45 -7.09 10.52 2.19
C ILE A 45 -7.40 11.90 1.59
N GLY A 46 -8.61 12.41 1.81
CA GLY A 46 -9.02 13.73 1.34
C GLY A 46 -9.01 13.82 -0.18
N ALA A 47 -8.32 14.83 -0.72
CA ALA A 47 -8.30 15.16 -2.15
C ALA A 47 -7.22 14.40 -2.95
N LEU A 48 -6.49 13.48 -2.33
CA LEU A 48 -5.47 12.70 -3.05
C LEU A 48 -6.15 11.78 -4.08
N VAL A 49 -5.68 11.87 -5.32
CA VAL A 49 -6.19 11.05 -6.44
C VAL A 49 -5.37 9.77 -6.60
N ASN A 50 -5.98 8.73 -7.17
CA ASN A 50 -5.33 7.45 -7.46
C ASN A 50 -4.79 6.69 -6.24
N VAL A 51 -5.36 6.92 -5.05
CA VAL A 51 -5.06 6.15 -3.84
C VAL A 51 -5.97 4.93 -3.77
N GLU A 52 -5.41 3.73 -3.86
CA GLU A 52 -6.18 2.51 -3.62
C GLU A 52 -6.43 2.31 -2.12
N SER A 53 -7.62 1.85 -1.72
CA SER A 53 -7.87 1.47 -0.32
C SER A 53 -8.62 0.15 -0.23
N PHE A 54 -8.14 -0.75 0.63
CA PHE A 54 -8.83 -2.01 0.93
C PHE A 54 -8.56 -2.52 2.35
N LYS A 55 -9.51 -3.27 2.89
CA LYS A 55 -9.33 -3.99 4.15
C LYS A 55 -8.73 -5.37 3.91
N ALA A 56 -7.60 -5.63 4.56
CA ALA A 56 -6.95 -6.93 4.58
C ALA A 56 -7.88 -7.98 5.20
N ARG A 57 -7.73 -9.22 4.73
CA ARG A 57 -8.40 -10.40 5.27
C ARG A 57 -7.34 -11.39 5.73
N LEU A 58 -7.59 -12.05 6.87
CA LEU A 58 -6.74 -13.16 7.31
C LEU A 58 -6.88 -14.31 6.32
N ALA A 59 -5.82 -14.57 5.57
CA ALA A 59 -5.72 -15.75 4.71
C ALA A 59 -5.13 -16.90 5.53
N PHE A 60 -5.98 -17.72 6.15
CA PHE A 60 -5.57 -18.83 7.02
C PHE A 60 -4.79 -19.97 6.33
N LYS A 61 -4.63 -19.94 4.99
CA LYS A 61 -3.93 -21.00 4.23
C LYS A 61 -2.62 -20.56 3.57
N SER A 62 -2.39 -19.27 3.44
CA SER A 62 -1.18 -18.71 2.83
C SER A 62 -0.99 -17.36 3.48
N PHE A 63 0.13 -17.11 4.17
CA PHE A 63 0.47 -15.85 4.83
C PHE A 63 0.63 -14.69 3.82
N THR A 64 -0.39 -14.42 3.02
CA THR A 64 -0.40 -13.48 1.90
C THR A 64 -1.63 -12.61 2.03
N VAL A 65 -1.43 -11.30 2.11
CA VAL A 65 -2.52 -10.33 2.14
C VAL A 65 -3.20 -10.32 0.77
N ARG A 66 -4.48 -10.68 0.71
CA ARG A 66 -5.29 -10.73 -0.52
C ARG A 66 -6.27 -9.56 -0.55
N LYS A 67 -6.48 -8.98 -1.74
CA LYS A 67 -7.54 -7.99 -1.99
C LYS A 67 -8.91 -8.64 -1.70
N ASN A 68 -9.81 -7.90 -1.07
CA ASN A 68 -11.15 -8.39 -0.78
C ASN A 68 -12.00 -8.42 -2.08
N ASP A 69 -12.45 -9.61 -2.49
CA ASP A 69 -13.27 -9.83 -3.69
C ASP A 69 -14.76 -9.45 -3.56
N LEU A 70 -15.22 -9.06 -2.37
CA LEU A 70 -16.61 -8.68 -2.08
C LEU A 70 -16.66 -7.27 -1.45
N PRO A 71 -16.79 -6.22 -2.27
CA PRO A 71 -16.87 -4.82 -1.81
C PRO A 71 -17.98 -4.58 -0.78
N ARG A 72 -19.11 -5.31 -0.88
CA ARG A 72 -20.30 -5.18 -0.01
C ARG A 72 -20.11 -5.60 1.45
N ARG A 73 -18.98 -6.22 1.82
CA ARG A 73 -18.71 -6.65 3.20
C ARG A 73 -17.92 -5.63 4.03
N TRP A 74 -17.51 -4.53 3.43
CA TRP A 74 -16.91 -3.43 4.16
C TRP A 74 -18.00 -2.38 4.41
N LYS A 75 -18.42 -2.26 5.68
CA LYS A 75 -19.23 -1.13 6.12
C LYS A 75 -18.37 0.13 6.17
#